data_AF-A0A483AVZ1-F1
#
_entry.id   AF-A0A483AVZ1-F1
#
_cell.length_a   1.000
_cell.length_b   1.000
_cell.length_c   1.000
_cell.angle_alpha   90.00
_cell.angle_beta   90.00
_cell.angle_gamma   90.00
#
_symmetry.space_group_name_H-M   'P 1'
#
loop_
_entity.id
_entity.type
_entity.pdbx_description
1 polymer ?
#
loop_
_entity_poly.entity_id
_entity_poly.type
_entity_poly.pdbx_seq_one_letter_code
_entity_poly.pdbx_strand_id
1 'polypeptide(L)'
;MDVFNAGLGKDSILINASNISALEQTGAGNRARVDGGGGIDTLVLEGADLTLDLTKISDRRIQDIEVIDITGSGDNTLKLNLDDLLHTSTSTNILKVLGDSGDKVNAAGFSDSTIDKTVNGITYNIYTHSDANTHAGVELWVQQEIVML
;
A
#
# COMPACT_ATOMS: atom_id res chain seq x y z
N MET A 1 15.95 -9.95 -10.93
CA MET A 1 15.29 -8.77 -10.35
C MET A 1 14.13 -8.46 -11.24
N ASP A 2 12.94 -8.65 -10.68
CA ASP A 2 11.72 -8.80 -11.45
C ASP A 2 11.05 -7.45 -11.61
N VAL A 3 10.60 -7.16 -12.83
CA VAL A 3 9.82 -5.97 -13.12
C VAL A 3 8.42 -6.45 -13.45
N PHE A 4 7.45 -6.03 -12.64
CA PHE A 4 6.03 -6.21 -12.90
C PHE A 4 5.50 -4.90 -13.48
N ASN A 5 4.90 -5.00 -14.67
CA ASN A 5 4.12 -3.94 -15.30
C ASN A 5 2.80 -4.57 -15.73
N ALA A 6 1.69 -4.18 -15.10
CA ALA A 6 0.41 -4.85 -15.29
C ALA A 6 -0.39 -4.28 -16.48
N GLY A 7 -0.25 -2.98 -16.76
CA GLY A 7 -0.70 -2.36 -18.00
C GLY A 7 -1.99 -1.56 -17.81
N LEU A 8 -3.05 -1.86 -18.55
CA LEU A 8 -4.36 -1.23 -18.36
C LEU A 8 -5.32 -2.28 -17.81
N GLY A 9 -6.14 -1.92 -16.83
CA GLY A 9 -7.16 -2.82 -16.32
C GLY A 9 -7.32 -2.78 -14.81
N LYS A 10 -7.79 -3.88 -14.25
CA LYS A 10 -7.76 -4.08 -12.80
C LYS A 10 -6.85 -5.27 -12.58
N ASP A 11 -5.66 -5.02 -12.09
CA ASP A 11 -4.64 -6.03 -11.97
C ASP A 11 -4.40 -6.43 -10.51
N SER A 12 -3.92 -7.65 -10.32
CA SER A 12 -3.50 -8.16 -9.02
C SER A 12 -2.07 -8.66 -9.14
N ILE A 13 -1.16 -8.01 -8.43
CA ILE A 13 0.28 -8.29 -8.46
C ILE A 13 0.65 -8.94 -7.13
N LEU A 14 1.02 -10.21 -7.18
CA LEU A 14 1.42 -10.97 -6.01
C LEU A 14 2.91 -10.78 -5.72
N ILE A 15 3.26 -10.42 -4.49
CA ILE A 15 4.65 -10.32 -4.02
C ILE A 15 4.85 -11.10 -2.72
N ASN A 16 5.99 -11.76 -2.58
CA ASN A 16 6.36 -12.48 -1.35
C ASN A 16 7.60 -11.87 -0.69
N ALA A 17 8.09 -12.49 0.38
CA ALA A 17 9.27 -12.07 1.13
C ALA A 17 10.50 -11.78 0.26
N SER A 18 10.72 -12.59 -0.79
CA SER A 18 11.86 -12.40 -1.69
C SER A 18 11.71 -11.17 -2.58
N ASN A 19 10.49 -10.87 -3.02
CA ASN A 19 10.18 -9.66 -3.79
C ASN A 19 10.34 -8.41 -2.91
N ILE A 20 9.85 -8.44 -1.68
CA ILE A 20 10.02 -7.33 -0.71
C ILE A 20 11.51 -7.05 -0.49
N SER A 21 12.29 -8.10 -0.21
CA SER A 21 13.75 -7.99 -0.03
C SER A 21 14.45 -7.43 -1.27
N ALA A 22 13.94 -7.73 -2.46
CA ALA A 22 14.45 -7.19 -3.72
C ALA A 22 14.04 -5.73 -3.95
N LEU A 23 12.87 -5.31 -3.48
CA LEU A 23 12.38 -3.94 -3.57
C LEU A 23 13.16 -2.99 -2.63
N GLU A 24 13.46 -3.44 -1.40
CA GLU A 24 14.23 -2.69 -0.40
C GLU A 24 15.73 -2.55 -0.75
N GLN A 25 16.27 -3.43 -1.59
CA GLN A 25 17.68 -3.40 -1.93
C GLN A 25 18.05 -2.10 -2.66
N THR A 26 19.04 -1.38 -2.13
CA THR A 26 19.61 -0.20 -2.77
C THR A 26 20.94 -0.56 -3.44
N GLY A 27 21.28 0.11 -4.55
CA GLY A 27 22.55 -0.09 -5.24
C GLY A 27 22.44 -0.37 -6.74
N ALA A 28 23.58 -0.26 -7.43
CA ALA A 28 23.66 -0.40 -8.87
C ALA A 28 23.24 -1.81 -9.33
N GLY A 29 22.39 -1.88 -10.36
CA GLY A 29 21.95 -3.14 -10.97
C GLY A 29 20.66 -3.73 -10.40
N ASN A 30 20.17 -3.24 -9.25
CA ASN A 30 18.84 -3.60 -8.79
C ASN A 30 17.77 -2.88 -9.60
N ARG A 31 16.78 -3.65 -10.10
CA ARG A 31 15.68 -3.15 -10.93
C ARG A 31 14.30 -3.61 -10.46
N ALA A 32 14.19 -4.26 -9.30
CA ALA A 32 12.93 -4.90 -8.91
C ALA A 32 11.80 -3.86 -8.78
N ARG A 33 10.77 -3.88 -9.62
CA ARG A 33 9.78 -2.80 -9.68
C ARG A 33 8.39 -3.37 -9.83
N VAL A 34 7.42 -2.69 -9.23
CA VAL A 34 5.99 -2.92 -9.38
C VAL A 34 5.39 -1.65 -9.97
N ASP A 35 4.64 -1.83 -11.05
CA ASP A 35 3.94 -0.78 -11.78
C ASP A 35 2.57 -1.36 -12.18
N GLY A 36 1.49 -0.89 -11.55
CA GLY A 36 0.13 -1.33 -11.90
C GLY A 36 -0.30 -0.78 -13.26
N GLY A 37 0.03 0.48 -13.52
CA GLY A 37 -0.33 1.19 -14.74
C GLY A 37 -1.69 1.87 -14.62
N GLY A 38 -2.55 1.70 -15.62
CA GLY A 38 -3.83 2.40 -15.68
C GLY A 38 -4.98 1.56 -15.16
N GLY A 39 -5.58 1.96 -14.05
CA GLY A 39 -6.86 1.43 -13.59
C GLY A 39 -6.94 1.36 -12.08
N ILE A 40 -7.41 0.23 -11.52
CA ILE A 40 -7.45 0.03 -10.07
C ILE A 40 -6.70 -1.25 -9.77
N ASP A 41 -5.46 -1.08 -9.34
CA ASP A 41 -4.50 -2.17 -9.22
C ASP A 41 -4.26 -2.53 -7.75
N THR A 42 -4.07 -3.82 -7.51
CA THR A 42 -3.91 -4.40 -6.18
C THR A 42 -2.55 -5.05 -6.04
N LEU A 43 -1.75 -4.61 -5.07
CA LEU A 43 -0.54 -5.30 -4.64
C LEU A 43 -0.88 -6.25 -3.48
N VAL A 44 -0.66 -7.55 -3.67
CA VAL A 44 -1.06 -8.60 -2.72
C VAL A 44 0.17 -9.23 -2.08
N LEU A 45 0.21 -9.32 -0.75
CA LEU A 45 1.24 -10.05 -0.03
C LEU A 45 0.96 -11.56 -0.01
N GLU A 46 1.95 -12.36 -0.41
CA GLU A 46 1.95 -13.82 -0.30
C GLU A 46 2.90 -14.26 0.83
N GLY A 47 2.32 -14.62 1.97
CA GLY A 47 3.03 -15.17 3.12
C GLY A 47 2.46 -14.68 4.45
N ALA A 48 3.21 -14.94 5.52
CA ALA A 48 2.92 -14.50 6.88
C ALA A 48 4.16 -13.86 7.50
N ASP A 49 3.97 -13.08 8.56
CA ASP A 49 5.03 -12.35 9.28
C ASP A 49 5.83 -11.40 8.37
N LEU A 50 5.23 -10.94 7.27
CA LEU A 50 5.87 -10.04 6.33
C LEU A 50 5.73 -8.59 6.81
N THR A 51 6.76 -7.79 6.54
CA THR A 51 6.68 -6.34 6.65
C THR A 51 6.96 -5.73 5.29
N LEU A 52 5.97 -5.06 4.71
CA LEU A 52 6.15 -4.17 3.57
C LEU A 52 6.40 -2.76 4.11
N ASP A 53 7.67 -2.36 4.15
CA ASP A 53 8.10 -1.05 4.63
C ASP A 53 8.37 -0.11 3.44
N LEU A 54 7.34 0.64 3.02
CA LEU A 54 7.47 1.54 1.88
C LEU A 54 8.52 2.63 2.13
N THR A 55 8.75 3.01 3.39
CA THR A 55 9.76 4.01 3.77
C THR A 55 11.21 3.58 3.46
N LYS A 56 11.43 2.28 3.19
CA LYS A 56 12.72 1.72 2.78
C LYS A 56 12.82 1.44 1.28
N ILE A 57 11.72 1.57 0.57
CA ILE A 57 11.63 1.32 -0.86
C ILE A 57 11.62 2.68 -1.54
N SER A 58 12.46 2.87 -2.56
CA SER A 58 12.40 4.12 -3.31
C SER A 58 11.03 4.29 -3.96
N ASP A 59 10.45 5.49 -3.84
CA ASP A 59 9.16 5.93 -4.39
C ASP A 59 8.89 5.61 -5.87
N ARG A 60 9.94 5.27 -6.63
CA ARG A 60 9.85 4.92 -8.05
C ARG A 60 9.69 3.42 -8.31
N ARG A 61 9.70 2.61 -7.25
CA ARG A 61 9.81 1.14 -7.32
C ARG A 61 8.45 0.45 -7.11
N ILE A 62 7.50 1.10 -6.47
CA ILE A 62 6.10 0.66 -6.39
C ILE A 62 5.27 1.87 -6.78
N GLN A 63 4.55 1.78 -7.89
CA GLN A 63 3.78 2.89 -8.46
C GLN A 63 2.49 2.37 -9.06
N ASP A 64 1.52 3.29 -9.15
CA ASP A 64 0.23 3.06 -9.79
C ASP A 64 -0.51 1.87 -9.15
N ILE A 65 -0.60 1.89 -7.82
CA ILE A 65 -1.30 0.91 -6.99
C ILE A 65 -2.31 1.65 -6.09
N GLU A 66 -3.59 1.31 -6.22
CA GLU A 66 -4.67 1.90 -5.41
C GLU A 66 -5.04 1.04 -4.20
N VAL A 67 -4.70 -0.25 -4.21
CA VAL A 67 -5.02 -1.19 -3.14
C VAL A 67 -3.78 -1.98 -2.75
N ILE A 68 -3.47 -2.06 -1.46
CA ILE A 68 -2.50 -3.02 -0.91
C ILE A 68 -3.29 -4.01 -0.06
N ASP A 69 -3.22 -5.28 -0.42
CA ASP A 69 -3.79 -6.37 0.35
C ASP A 69 -2.68 -7.06 1.15
N ILE A 70 -2.71 -6.87 2.47
CA ILE A 70 -1.75 -7.46 3.41
C ILE A 70 -2.29 -8.71 4.11
N THR A 71 -3.48 -9.21 3.75
CA THR A 71 -4.11 -10.38 4.42
C THR A 71 -3.17 -11.58 4.48
N GLY A 72 -2.53 -11.92 3.35
CA GLY A 72 -1.58 -13.03 3.25
C GLY A 72 -2.12 -14.36 3.81
N SER A 73 -1.23 -15.15 4.41
CA SER A 73 -1.55 -16.42 5.09
C SER A 73 -1.45 -16.31 6.61
N GLY A 74 -1.31 -15.10 7.15
CA GLY A 74 -1.08 -14.78 8.56
C GLY A 74 -0.67 -13.31 8.70
N ASP A 75 -0.47 -12.85 9.94
CA ASP A 75 -0.28 -11.43 10.27
C ASP A 75 0.88 -10.78 9.51
N ASN A 76 0.58 -9.70 8.78
CA ASN A 76 1.54 -8.88 8.07
C ASN A 76 1.48 -7.42 8.53
N THR A 77 2.47 -6.64 8.12
CA THR A 77 2.55 -5.22 8.47
C THR A 77 2.87 -4.36 7.25
N LEU A 78 2.09 -3.29 7.06
CA LEU A 78 2.39 -2.22 6.13
C LEU A 78 2.94 -1.00 6.90
N LYS A 79 4.02 -0.40 6.40
CA LYS A 79 4.53 0.89 6.89
C LYS A 79 4.64 1.89 5.77
N LEU A 80 4.19 3.11 6.01
CA LEU A 80 4.22 4.19 5.04
C LEU A 80 4.18 5.58 5.69
N ASN A 81 4.50 6.60 4.91
CA ASN A 81 4.25 8.02 5.18
C ASN A 81 3.46 8.67 4.02
N LEU A 82 3.29 9.99 4.07
CA LEU A 82 2.57 10.74 3.03
C LEU A 82 3.20 10.59 1.62
N ASP A 83 4.52 10.72 1.53
CA ASP A 83 5.24 10.64 0.25
C ASP A 83 5.06 9.24 -0.36
N ASP A 84 5.19 8.19 0.45
CA ASP A 84 4.97 6.81 0.00
C ASP A 84 3.57 6.62 -0.59
N LEU A 85 2.53 7.16 0.05
CA LEU A 85 1.14 7.07 -0.42
C LEU A 85 0.98 7.79 -1.77
N LEU A 86 1.47 9.02 -1.89
CA LEU A 86 1.37 9.84 -3.10
C LEU A 86 2.09 9.21 -4.29
N HIS A 87 3.21 8.52 -4.05
CA HIS A 87 3.95 7.85 -5.11
C HIS A 87 3.45 6.44 -5.42
N THR A 88 2.78 5.79 -4.46
CA THR A 88 2.14 4.49 -4.66
C THR A 88 0.82 4.65 -5.42
N SER A 89 -0.09 5.51 -4.96
CA SER A 89 -1.37 5.80 -5.64
C SER A 89 -1.35 7.14 -6.36
N THR A 90 -0.53 7.20 -7.42
CA THR A 90 -0.27 8.45 -8.17
C THR A 90 -1.52 9.04 -8.84
N SER A 91 -2.54 8.21 -9.07
CA SER A 91 -3.71 8.56 -9.88
C SER A 91 -4.88 9.08 -9.04
N THR A 92 -4.98 8.67 -7.76
CA THR A 92 -6.14 8.97 -6.92
C THR A 92 -5.84 9.71 -5.63
N ASN A 93 -4.58 9.70 -5.15
CA ASN A 93 -4.21 10.11 -3.79
C ASN A 93 -4.94 9.32 -2.69
N ILE A 94 -5.58 8.19 -3.04
CA ILE A 94 -6.29 7.33 -2.11
C ILE A 94 -5.66 5.95 -2.15
N LEU A 95 -5.11 5.51 -1.02
CA LEU A 95 -4.62 4.15 -0.87
C LEU A 95 -5.55 3.36 0.04
N LYS A 96 -6.00 2.20 -0.44
CA LYS A 96 -6.81 1.27 0.35
C LYS A 96 -5.94 0.14 0.86
N VAL A 97 -6.14 -0.26 2.11
CA VAL A 97 -5.47 -1.39 2.73
C VAL A 97 -6.50 -2.43 3.11
N LEU A 98 -6.36 -3.61 2.53
CA LEU A 98 -7.11 -4.82 2.88
C LEU A 98 -6.25 -5.69 3.78
N GLY A 99 -6.90 -6.43 4.67
CA GLY A 99 -6.27 -7.26 5.68
C GLY A 99 -7.32 -7.85 6.60
N ASP A 100 -6.87 -8.63 7.58
CA ASP A 100 -7.72 -9.23 8.59
C ASP A 100 -7.20 -9.01 10.02
N SER A 101 -7.77 -9.73 10.98
CA SER A 101 -7.42 -9.57 12.39
C SER A 101 -6.01 -10.09 12.67
N GLY A 102 -5.12 -9.18 13.08
CA GLY A 102 -3.71 -9.49 13.35
C GLY A 102 -2.77 -8.60 12.54
N ASP A 103 -3.23 -8.21 11.34
CA ASP A 103 -2.54 -7.28 10.47
C ASP A 103 -2.38 -5.88 11.09
N LYS A 104 -1.30 -5.21 10.69
CA LYS A 104 -0.93 -3.90 11.23
C LYS A 104 -0.60 -2.90 10.15
N VAL A 105 -0.99 -1.65 10.37
CA VAL A 105 -0.59 -0.50 9.56
C VAL A 105 0.08 0.53 10.46
N ASN A 106 1.29 0.96 10.08
CA ASN A 106 1.95 2.13 10.66
C ASN A 106 2.02 3.22 9.59
N ALA A 107 1.15 4.22 9.70
CA ALA A 107 1.05 5.31 8.74
C ALA A 107 1.49 6.64 9.39
N ALA A 108 2.76 6.97 9.24
CA ALA A 108 3.35 8.15 9.87
C ALA A 108 2.66 9.44 9.40
N GLY A 109 2.20 10.26 10.34
CA GLY A 109 1.54 11.55 10.09
C GLY A 109 0.06 11.46 9.70
N PHE A 110 -0.49 10.26 9.56
CA PHE A 110 -1.92 10.05 9.37
C PHE A 110 -2.65 10.02 10.71
N SER A 111 -3.83 10.62 10.75
CA SER A 111 -4.73 10.64 11.91
C SER A 111 -6.10 10.14 11.50
N ASP A 112 -6.74 9.42 12.40
CA ASP A 112 -8.11 8.94 12.22
C ASP A 112 -9.06 10.13 12.00
N SER A 113 -9.80 10.10 10.89
CA SER A 113 -10.78 11.14 10.56
C SER A 113 -12.11 10.95 11.28
N THR A 114 -12.29 9.83 12.01
CA THR A 114 -13.54 9.37 12.64
C THR A 114 -14.66 9.04 11.64
N ILE A 115 -14.34 8.99 10.35
CA ILE A 115 -15.25 8.66 9.27
C ILE A 115 -15.01 7.21 8.84
N ASP A 116 -16.11 6.49 8.69
CA ASP A 116 -16.12 5.17 8.06
C ASP A 116 -16.71 5.26 6.65
N LYS A 117 -16.15 4.49 5.71
CA LYS A 117 -16.72 4.29 4.37
C LYS A 117 -16.86 2.81 4.07
N THR A 118 -17.99 2.40 3.51
CA THR A 118 -18.20 1.03 3.02
C THR A 118 -18.23 1.01 1.50
N VAL A 119 -17.37 0.21 0.87
CA VAL A 119 -17.32 0.00 -0.58
C VAL A 119 -17.25 -1.49 -0.88
N ASN A 120 -18.11 -1.97 -1.77
CA ASN A 120 -18.18 -3.38 -2.17
C ASN A 120 -18.29 -4.38 -1.01
N GLY A 121 -18.97 -3.99 0.08
CA GLY A 121 -19.15 -4.81 1.28
C GLY A 121 -18.00 -4.77 2.29
N ILE A 122 -16.94 -4.01 2.02
CA ILE A 122 -15.80 -3.80 2.93
C ILE A 122 -15.94 -2.44 3.59
N THR A 123 -15.86 -2.38 4.92
CA THR A 123 -15.87 -1.13 5.69
C THR A 123 -14.46 -0.72 6.07
N TYR A 124 -14.14 0.55 5.85
CA TYR A 124 -12.83 1.14 6.09
C TYR A 124 -12.93 2.28 7.10
N ASN A 125 -11.97 2.34 8.02
CA ASN A 125 -11.66 3.55 8.77
C ASN A 125 -10.84 4.48 7.86
N ILE A 126 -11.21 5.76 7.80
CA ILE A 126 -10.54 6.73 6.94
C ILE A 126 -9.54 7.54 7.75
N TYR A 127 -8.28 7.56 7.28
CA TYR A 127 -7.21 8.34 7.86
C TYR A 127 -6.81 9.47 6.91
N THR A 128 -6.54 10.64 7.48
CA THR A 128 -6.12 11.84 6.75
C THR A 128 -4.79 12.34 7.29
N HIS A 129 -3.97 12.95 6.44
CA HIS A 129 -2.70 13.53 6.84
C HIS A 129 -2.86 15.01 7.22
N SER A 130 -2.13 15.50 8.23
CA SER A 130 -2.22 16.91 8.71
C SER A 130 -1.87 17.94 7.63
N ASP A 131 -0.97 17.56 6.71
CA ASP A 131 -0.54 18.37 5.58
C ASP A 131 -1.44 18.21 4.34
N ALA A 132 -2.56 17.49 4.43
CA ALA A 132 -3.50 17.31 3.31
C ALA A 132 -4.08 18.64 2.79
N ASN A 133 -3.94 19.75 3.52
CA ASN A 133 -4.30 21.08 3.04
C ASN A 133 -3.50 21.52 1.80
N THR A 134 -2.31 20.96 1.54
CA THR A 134 -1.52 21.19 0.31
C THR A 134 -1.77 20.14 -0.77
N HIS A 135 -2.30 18.98 -0.38
CA HIS A 135 -2.61 17.84 -1.24
C HIS A 135 -4.07 17.41 -1.02
N ALA A 136 -5.00 18.30 -1.36
CA ALA A 136 -6.42 18.11 -1.10
C ALA A 136 -6.89 16.75 -1.63
N GLY A 137 -7.45 15.92 -0.75
CA GLY A 137 -8.00 14.61 -1.09
C GLY A 137 -7.11 13.40 -0.81
N VAL A 138 -5.95 13.57 -0.14
CA VAL A 138 -5.20 12.42 0.36
C VAL A 138 -5.96 11.70 1.46
N GLU A 139 -6.28 10.42 1.23
CA GLU A 139 -6.93 9.56 2.21
C GLU A 139 -6.26 8.17 2.22
N LEU A 140 -6.00 7.64 3.42
CA LEU A 140 -5.65 6.24 3.63
C LEU A 140 -6.87 5.52 4.18
N TRP A 141 -7.34 4.50 3.48
CA TRP A 141 -8.53 3.75 3.85
C TRP A 141 -8.07 2.39 4.36
N VAL A 142 -8.24 2.12 5.65
CA VAL A 142 -7.79 0.87 6.26
C VAL A 142 -9.02 0.04 6.60
N GLN A 143 -9.12 -1.18 6.06
CA GLN A 143 -10.21 -2.09 6.38
C GLN A 143 -10.31 -2.25 7.90
N GLN A 144 -11.55 -2.23 8.41
CA GLN A 144 -11.79 -2.49 9.83
C GLN A 144 -11.21 -3.85 10.24
N GLU A 145 -10.81 -4.00 11.50
CA GLU A 145 -10.11 -5.17 12.07
C GLU A 145 -8.57 -5.15 11.95
N ILE A 146 -8.01 -4.36 11.02
CA ILE A 146 -6.57 -4.07 10.98
C ILE A 146 -6.21 -3.13 12.14
N VAL A 147 -5.08 -3.39 12.80
CA VAL A 147 -4.58 -2.58 13.91
C VAL A 147 -3.70 -1.43 13.40
N MET A 148 -4.07 -0.20 13.72
CA MET A 148 -3.18 0.96 13.53
C MET A 148 -2.17 1.08 14.68
N LEU A 149 -0.90 1.31 14.34
CA LEU A 149 0.22 1.45 15.28
C LEU A 149 0.62 2.90 15.58
#